data_AF-A0A6A4Q9Z5-F1
#
_entry.id   AF-A0A6A4Q9Z5-F1
#
_cell.length_a   1.000
_cell.length_b   1.000
_cell.length_c   1.000
_cell.angle_alpha   90.00
_cell.angle_beta   90.00
_cell.angle_gamma   90.00
#
_symmetry.space_group_name_H-M   'P 1'
#
loop_
_entity.id
_entity.type
_entity.pdbx_description
1 polymer ?
#
loop_
_entity_poly.entity_id
_entity_poly.type
_entity_poly.pdbx_seq_one_letter_code
_entity_poly.pdbx_strand_id
1 'polypeptide(L)'
;MKKRTVQQACGITVSCCILFMLITPRIPQPQKYHDFADKRQFFGIPNTLNVVSNFPFLVIGVIGLMLCRHRNYFKLNMQGEIWGWTCFYVSVVATAFGSSYYHLNPNHDRLVWDRLPMATAFASLIAILIIERIDPKKGTLSIIPLNIVGIMSIVYWRQVYFSVFLTCTSSFLYSMSLFGT
;
A
#
# COMPACT_ATOMS: atom_id res chain seq x y z
N MET A 1 -3.67 -10.80 -32.49
CA MET A 1 -3.32 -9.35 -32.48
C MET A 1 -3.69 -8.62 -31.18
N LYS A 2 -4.88 -8.83 -30.58
CA LYS A 2 -5.39 -8.08 -29.39
C LYS A 2 -4.56 -8.19 -28.09
N LYS A 3 -3.91 -9.32 -27.81
CA LYS A 3 -3.10 -9.52 -26.57
C LYS A 3 -1.83 -8.64 -26.53
N ARG A 4 -1.17 -8.44 -27.68
CA ARG A 4 0.05 -7.62 -27.78
C ARG A 4 -0.22 -6.16 -27.42
N THR A 5 -1.36 -5.61 -27.84
CA THR A 5 -1.75 -4.22 -27.56
C THR A 5 -1.98 -3.95 -26.07
N VAL A 6 -2.55 -4.90 -25.32
CA VAL A 6 -2.79 -4.74 -23.88
C VAL A 6 -1.49 -4.88 -23.09
N GLN A 7 -0.62 -5.81 -23.48
CA GLN A 7 0.72 -5.93 -22.89
C GLN A 7 1.56 -4.69 -23.16
N GLN A 8 1.48 -4.11 -24.37
CA GLN A 8 2.11 -2.84 -24.71
C GLN A 8 1.58 -1.69 -23.86
N ALA A 9 0.26 -1.59 -23.69
CA ALA A 9 -0.34 -0.57 -22.83
C ALA A 9 0.13 -0.70 -21.37
N CYS A 10 0.14 -1.92 -20.81
CA CYS A 10 0.65 -2.16 -19.46
C CYS A 10 2.14 -1.78 -19.33
N GLY A 11 2.96 -2.16 -20.33
CA GLY A 11 4.37 -1.80 -20.38
C GLY A 11 4.58 -0.28 -20.43
N ILE A 12 3.80 0.43 -21.25
CA ILE A 12 3.84 1.90 -21.33
C ILE A 12 3.45 2.51 -19.99
N THR A 13 2.36 2.07 -19.35
CA THR A 13 1.92 2.58 -18.06
C THR A 13 2.99 2.39 -16.98
N VAL A 14 3.58 1.19 -16.87
CA VAL A 14 4.64 0.92 -15.90
C VAL A 14 5.87 1.79 -16.17
N SER A 15 6.30 1.90 -17.43
CA SER A 15 7.44 2.75 -17.81
C SER A 15 7.18 4.23 -17.52
N CYS A 16 5.98 4.74 -17.81
CA CYS A 16 5.59 6.11 -17.47
C CYS A 16 5.60 6.32 -15.95
N CYS A 17 5.05 5.40 -15.16
CA CYS A 17 5.09 5.48 -13.70
C CYS A 17 6.52 5.51 -13.16
N ILE A 18 7.42 4.67 -13.69
CA ILE A 18 8.84 4.66 -13.32
C ILE A 18 9.49 5.99 -13.69
N LEU A 19 9.25 6.49 -14.89
CA LEU A 19 9.79 7.78 -15.35
C LEU A 19 9.32 8.93 -14.45
N PHE A 20 8.03 8.96 -14.09
CA PHE A 20 7.50 9.94 -13.13
C PHE A 20 8.17 9.83 -11.75
N MET A 21 8.40 8.62 -11.24
CA MET A 21 9.11 8.43 -9.99
C MET A 21 10.54 8.97 -10.04
N LEU A 22 11.23 8.84 -11.17
CA LEU A 22 12.61 9.33 -11.36
C LEU A 22 12.69 10.86 -11.49
N ILE A 23 11.71 11.49 -12.13
CA ILE A 23 11.71 12.95 -12.38
C ILE A 23 11.22 13.73 -11.15
N THR A 24 10.30 13.16 -10.37
CA THR A 24 9.69 13.87 -9.25
C THR A 24 10.69 14.04 -8.11
N PRO A 25 10.89 15.26 -7.56
CA PRO A 25 11.79 15.48 -6.45
C PRO A 25 11.37 14.66 -5.23
N ARG A 26 12.37 14.16 -4.50
CA ARG A 26 12.17 13.35 -3.29
C ARG A 26 11.55 14.20 -2.18
N ILE A 27 10.33 13.88 -1.78
CA ILE A 27 9.64 14.56 -0.66
C ILE A 27 9.88 13.77 0.62
N PRO A 28 10.65 14.30 1.60
CA PRO A 28 10.81 13.64 2.89
C PRO A 28 9.52 13.75 3.74
N GLN A 29 9.24 12.69 4.48
CA GLN A 29 8.16 12.44 5.47
C GLN A 29 8.71 13.07 6.74
N PRO A 30 8.07 14.12 7.23
CA PRO A 30 8.45 14.71 8.50
C PRO A 30 8.32 13.70 9.63
N GLN A 31 9.26 13.69 10.59
CA GLN A 31 9.18 12.83 11.76
C GLN A 31 7.91 13.09 12.60
N LYS A 32 7.44 14.34 12.58
CA LYS A 32 6.16 14.76 13.19
C LYS A 32 4.94 13.98 12.65
N TYR A 33 5.06 13.29 11.52
CA TYR A 33 4.00 12.43 11.02
C TYR A 33 3.64 11.29 11.99
N HIS A 34 4.59 10.84 12.80
CA HIS A 34 4.38 9.81 13.81
C HIS A 34 3.77 10.36 15.12
N ASP A 35 3.64 11.69 15.24
CA ASP A 35 3.10 12.35 16.41
C ASP A 35 1.57 12.40 16.36
N PHE A 36 0.93 11.31 16.77
CA PHE A 36 -0.53 11.22 16.78
C PHE A 36 -1.18 12.13 17.83
N ALA A 37 -2.33 12.70 17.49
CA ALA A 37 -3.15 13.46 18.43
C ALA A 37 -3.71 12.59 19.58
N ASP A 38 -4.01 11.32 19.30
CA ASP A 38 -4.39 10.37 20.33
C ASP A 38 -3.16 9.88 21.09
N LYS A 39 -3.04 10.31 22.35
CA LYS A 39 -1.99 9.85 23.29
C LYS A 39 -2.53 8.94 24.38
N ARG A 40 -3.81 8.57 24.32
CA ARG A 40 -4.45 7.73 25.34
C ARG A 40 -3.87 6.32 25.32
N GLN A 41 -3.73 5.75 26.50
CA GLN A 41 -3.29 4.38 26.71
C GLN A 41 -4.31 3.66 27.60
N PHE A 42 -5.14 2.82 26.99
CA PHE A 42 -6.04 1.90 27.69
C PHE A 42 -5.51 0.48 27.58
N PHE A 43 -5.61 -0.29 28.68
CA PHE A 43 -5.18 -1.70 28.72
C PHE A 43 -3.74 -1.95 28.25
N GLY A 44 -2.84 -0.97 28.44
CA GLY A 44 -1.45 -1.06 28.02
C GLY A 44 -1.20 -0.77 26.53
N ILE A 45 -2.23 -0.50 25.73
CA ILE A 45 -2.12 -0.25 24.28
C ILE A 45 -1.89 1.25 24.02
N PRO A 46 -0.73 1.69 23.50
CA PRO A 46 -0.51 3.10 23.15
C PRO A 46 -1.35 3.50 21.93
N ASN A 47 -1.71 4.79 21.84
CA ASN A 47 -2.52 5.34 20.74
C ASN A 47 -3.82 4.55 20.54
N THR A 48 -4.48 4.15 21.64
CA THR A 48 -5.47 3.07 21.64
C THR A 48 -6.58 3.25 20.60
N LEU A 49 -7.10 4.47 20.43
CA LEU A 49 -8.21 4.66 19.49
C LEU A 49 -7.77 4.45 18.05
N ASN A 50 -6.53 4.80 17.69
CA ASN A 50 -6.00 4.50 16.36
C ASN A 50 -5.83 3.00 16.13
N VAL A 51 -5.45 2.25 17.16
CA VAL A 51 -5.30 0.78 17.05
C VAL A 51 -6.68 0.12 16.96
N VAL A 52 -7.62 0.48 17.85
CA VAL A 52 -8.95 -0.11 17.91
C VAL A 52 -9.79 0.24 16.67
N SER A 53 -9.62 1.44 16.10
CA SER A 53 -10.30 1.82 14.85
C SER A 53 -9.90 0.97 13.65
N ASN A 54 -8.86 0.12 13.77
CA ASN A 54 -8.51 -0.84 12.71
C ASN A 54 -9.34 -2.12 12.73
N PHE A 55 -10.02 -2.42 13.84
CA PHE A 55 -10.84 -3.63 13.98
C PHE A 55 -11.98 -3.74 12.94
N PRO A 56 -12.72 -2.66 12.60
CA PRO A 56 -13.71 -2.69 11.52
C PRO A 56 -13.15 -3.16 10.17
N PHE A 57 -11.90 -2.82 9.81
CA PHE A 57 -11.29 -3.32 8.57
C PHE A 57 -11.11 -4.84 8.62
N LEU A 58 -10.70 -5.41 9.76
CA LEU A 58 -10.60 -6.85 9.92
C LEU A 58 -11.95 -7.53 9.72
N VAL A 59 -13.00 -7.00 10.37
CA VAL A 59 -14.37 -7.55 10.28
C VAL A 59 -14.88 -7.50 8.84
N ILE A 60 -14.81 -6.33 8.19
CA ILE A 60 -15.29 -6.14 6.81
C ILE A 60 -14.47 -6.98 5.84
N GLY A 61 -13.15 -7.04 6.01
CA GLY A 61 -12.25 -7.84 5.17
C GLY A 61 -12.55 -9.33 5.24
N VAL A 62 -12.74 -9.89 6.45
CA VAL A 62 -13.07 -11.32 6.63
C VAL A 62 -14.45 -11.62 6.07
N ILE A 63 -15.46 -10.80 6.36
CA ILE A 63 -16.82 -10.97 5.81
C ILE A 63 -16.78 -10.92 4.28
N GLY A 64 -16.07 -9.95 3.71
CA GLY A 64 -15.89 -9.83 2.26
C GLY A 64 -15.27 -11.07 1.63
N LEU A 65 -14.19 -11.60 2.22
CA LEU A 65 -13.56 -12.85 1.75
C LEU A 65 -14.51 -14.04 1.80
N MET A 66 -15.27 -14.18 2.90
CA MET A 66 -16.26 -15.24 3.04
C MET A 66 -17.35 -15.12 1.97
N LEU A 67 -17.90 -13.92 1.75
CA LEU A 67 -18.96 -13.67 0.78
C LEU A 67 -18.49 -13.83 -0.67
N CYS A 68 -17.24 -13.50 -0.99
CA CYS A 68 -16.65 -13.76 -2.32
C CYS A 68 -16.58 -15.25 -2.66
N ARG A 69 -16.44 -16.11 -1.64
CA ARG A 69 -16.35 -17.56 -1.84
C ARG A 69 -17.69 -18.28 -1.65
N HIS A 70 -18.60 -17.71 -0.87
CA HIS A 70 -19.85 -18.36 -0.49
C HIS A 70 -20.92 -18.23 -1.57
N ARG A 71 -21.33 -19.38 -2.15
CA ARG A 71 -22.50 -19.54 -3.03
C ARG A 71 -22.64 -18.47 -4.14
N ASN A 72 -21.52 -17.92 -4.59
CA ASN A 72 -21.48 -16.81 -5.52
C ASN A 72 -22.42 -15.65 -5.13
N TYR A 73 -22.42 -15.24 -3.85
CA TYR A 73 -23.33 -14.23 -3.32
C TYR A 73 -23.27 -12.90 -4.11
N PHE A 74 -22.06 -12.47 -4.47
CA PHE A 74 -21.84 -11.27 -5.30
C PHE A 74 -22.11 -11.49 -6.80
N LYS A 75 -22.57 -12.68 -7.21
CA LYS A 75 -22.83 -13.06 -8.61
C LYS A 75 -21.62 -12.82 -9.53
N LEU A 76 -20.41 -13.06 -9.00
CA LEU A 76 -19.15 -13.00 -9.74
C LEU A 76 -19.15 -14.12 -10.77
N ASN A 77 -19.07 -13.77 -12.04
CA ASN A 77 -19.16 -14.73 -13.13
C ASN A 77 -17.79 -15.04 -13.74
N MET A 78 -16.79 -14.18 -13.46
CA MET A 78 -15.48 -14.26 -14.07
C MET A 78 -14.38 -14.50 -13.04
N GLN A 79 -13.41 -15.34 -13.42
CA GLN A 79 -12.26 -15.67 -12.57
C GLN A 79 -11.47 -14.41 -12.13
N GLY A 80 -11.39 -13.41 -13.01
CA GLY A 80 -10.73 -12.13 -12.69
C GLY A 80 -11.44 -11.34 -11.61
N GLU A 81 -12.78 -11.38 -11.54
CA GLU A 81 -13.53 -10.71 -10.47
C GLU A 81 -13.25 -11.38 -9.13
N ILE A 82 -13.23 -12.72 -9.11
CA ILE A 82 -12.89 -13.48 -7.90
C ILE A 82 -11.48 -13.12 -7.44
N TRP A 83 -10.50 -13.09 -8.34
CA TRP A 83 -9.12 -12.74 -8.01
C TRP A 83 -9.00 -11.29 -7.53
N GLY A 84 -9.61 -10.34 -8.24
CA GLY A 84 -9.59 -8.93 -7.87
C GLY A 84 -10.20 -8.69 -6.51
N TRP A 85 -11.42 -9.19 -6.27
CA TRP A 85 -12.11 -9.06 -4.99
C TRP A 85 -11.39 -9.78 -3.85
N THR A 86 -10.82 -10.97 -4.10
CA THR A 86 -10.00 -11.67 -3.11
C THR A 86 -8.77 -10.85 -2.75
N CYS A 87 -8.02 -10.34 -3.73
CA CYS A 87 -6.85 -9.49 -3.48
C CYS A 87 -7.24 -8.21 -2.71
N PHE A 88 -8.37 -7.60 -3.04
CA PHE A 88 -8.90 -6.44 -2.32
C PHE A 88 -9.17 -6.76 -0.85
N TYR A 89 -9.99 -7.77 -0.56
CA TYR A 89 -10.37 -8.06 0.83
C TYR A 89 -9.21 -8.65 1.66
N VAL A 90 -8.29 -9.43 1.05
CA VAL A 90 -7.04 -9.82 1.72
C VAL A 90 -6.23 -8.58 2.10
N SER A 91 -6.14 -7.60 1.19
CA SER A 91 -5.45 -6.34 1.46
C SER A 91 -6.12 -5.55 2.58
N VAL A 92 -7.46 -5.51 2.65
CA VAL A 92 -8.21 -4.87 3.73
C VAL A 92 -7.94 -5.55 5.09
N VAL A 93 -7.92 -6.88 5.13
CA VAL A 93 -7.52 -7.62 6.35
C VAL A 93 -6.08 -7.29 6.73
N ALA A 94 -5.17 -7.28 5.76
CA ALA A 94 -3.77 -6.94 5.99
C ALA A 94 -3.60 -5.47 6.45
N THR A 95 -4.43 -4.54 6.00
CA THR A 95 -4.46 -3.15 6.49
C THR A 95 -4.76 -3.12 7.98
N ALA A 96 -5.72 -3.91 8.48
CA ALA A 96 -6.04 -3.95 9.89
C ALA A 96 -4.81 -4.30 10.76
N PHE A 97 -4.05 -5.31 10.34
CA PHE A 97 -2.83 -5.74 11.04
C PHE A 97 -1.67 -4.77 10.84
N GLY A 98 -1.40 -4.34 9.61
CA GLY A 98 -0.32 -3.42 9.27
C GLY A 98 -0.46 -2.07 9.96
N SER A 99 -1.67 -1.52 9.94
CA SER A 99 -2.00 -0.26 10.61
C SER A 99 -1.90 -0.37 12.12
N SER A 100 -2.44 -1.45 12.70
CA SER A 100 -2.29 -1.70 14.15
C SER A 100 -0.82 -1.83 14.55
N TYR A 101 -0.01 -2.57 13.78
CA TYR A 101 1.42 -2.74 14.03
C TYR A 101 2.20 -1.42 14.00
N TYR A 102 1.83 -0.52 13.08
CA TYR A 102 2.36 0.83 13.00
C TYR A 102 1.92 1.70 14.19
N HIS A 103 0.62 1.76 14.50
CA HIS A 103 0.10 2.61 15.58
C HIS A 103 0.54 2.16 16.98
N LEU A 104 0.87 0.88 17.18
CA LEU A 104 1.44 0.38 18.43
C LEU A 104 2.82 0.94 18.74
N ASN A 105 3.66 1.19 17.72
CA ASN A 105 4.96 1.82 17.91
C ASN A 105 5.37 2.56 16.62
N PRO A 106 4.96 3.82 16.47
CA PRO A 106 5.03 4.53 15.19
C PRO A 106 6.48 4.80 14.76
N ASN A 107 6.84 4.34 13.57
CA ASN A 107 8.11 4.67 12.89
C ASN A 107 7.98 4.42 11.38
N HIS A 108 8.93 4.90 10.59
CA HIS A 108 8.91 4.76 9.13
C HIS A 108 8.94 3.31 8.65
N ASP A 109 9.68 2.42 9.31
CA ASP A 109 9.78 1.01 8.91
C ASP A 109 8.45 0.29 9.07
N ARG A 110 7.71 0.61 10.12
CA ARG A 110 6.37 0.06 10.37
C ARG A 110 5.30 0.71 9.50
N LEU A 111 5.47 1.99 9.16
CA LEU A 111 4.58 2.70 8.23
C LEU A 111 4.53 2.06 6.84
N VAL A 112 5.59 1.36 6.42
CA VAL A 112 5.59 0.53 5.20
C VAL A 112 4.47 -0.50 5.25
N TRP A 113 4.31 -1.17 6.40
CA TRP A 113 3.34 -2.24 6.60
C TRP A 113 1.90 -1.73 6.70
N ASP A 114 1.70 -0.45 7.05
CA ASP A 114 0.41 0.22 6.99
C ASP A 114 0.05 0.61 5.54
N ARG A 115 0.99 1.20 4.81
CA ARG A 115 0.76 1.70 3.44
C ARG A 115 0.71 0.62 2.37
N LEU A 116 1.49 -0.45 2.51
CA LEU A 116 1.55 -1.51 1.50
C LEU A 116 0.20 -2.18 1.27
N PRO A 117 -0.53 -2.66 2.32
CA PRO A 117 -1.86 -3.23 2.15
C PRO A 117 -2.88 -2.22 1.60
N MET A 118 -2.81 -0.94 2.00
CA MET A 118 -3.71 0.08 1.45
C MET A 118 -3.48 0.28 -0.06
N ALA A 119 -2.21 0.34 -0.49
CA ALA A 119 -1.86 0.49 -1.90
C ALA A 119 -2.34 -0.71 -2.74
N THR A 120 -2.17 -1.94 -2.23
CA THR A 120 -2.65 -3.15 -2.93
C THR A 120 -4.18 -3.23 -2.96
N ALA A 121 -4.87 -2.75 -1.92
CA ALA A 121 -6.33 -2.63 -1.90
C ALA A 121 -6.80 -1.68 -3.01
N PHE A 122 -6.24 -0.47 -3.09
CA PHE A 122 -6.59 0.48 -4.16
C PHE A 122 -6.29 -0.05 -5.55
N ALA A 123 -5.12 -0.66 -5.77
CA ALA A 123 -4.74 -1.26 -7.04
C ALA A 123 -5.72 -2.36 -7.47
N SER A 124 -6.12 -3.21 -6.52
CA SER A 124 -7.10 -4.28 -6.76
C SER A 124 -8.49 -3.73 -7.05
N LEU A 125 -8.92 -2.67 -6.37
CA LEU A 125 -10.20 -2.00 -6.64
C LEU A 125 -10.25 -1.39 -8.04
N ILE A 126 -9.18 -0.71 -8.48
CA ILE A 126 -9.08 -0.18 -9.84
C ILE A 126 -9.16 -1.32 -10.86
N ALA A 127 -8.48 -2.44 -10.61
CA ALA A 127 -8.54 -3.60 -11.50
C ALA A 127 -9.98 -4.15 -11.61
N ILE A 128 -10.69 -4.29 -10.49
CA ILE A 128 -12.11 -4.71 -10.46
C ILE A 128 -12.97 -3.74 -11.28
N LEU A 129 -12.81 -2.42 -11.10
CA LEU A 129 -13.58 -1.43 -11.85
C LEU A 129 -13.35 -1.55 -13.37
N ILE A 130 -12.12 -1.86 -13.80
CA ILE A 130 -11.83 -2.12 -15.22
C ILE A 130 -12.52 -3.40 -15.69
N ILE A 131 -12.55 -4.45 -14.86
CA ILE A 131 -13.23 -5.71 -15.18
C ILE A 131 -14.72 -5.49 -15.38
N GLU A 132 -15.37 -4.79 -14.43
CA GLU A 132 -16.82 -4.61 -14.40
C GLU A 132 -17.33 -3.52 -15.35
N ARG A 133 -16.54 -2.47 -15.61
CA ARG A 133 -17.00 -1.28 -16.36
C ARG A 133 -16.41 -1.12 -17.75
N ILE A 134 -15.29 -1.78 -18.07
CA ILE A 134 -14.57 -1.55 -19.33
C ILE A 134 -14.48 -2.82 -20.16
N ASP A 135 -13.67 -3.79 -19.72
CA ASP A 135 -13.49 -5.06 -20.42
C ASP A 135 -12.96 -6.10 -19.42
N PRO A 136 -13.68 -7.21 -19.25
CA PRO A 136 -13.30 -8.18 -18.23
C PRO A 136 -11.95 -8.88 -18.47
N LYS A 137 -11.55 -9.09 -19.72
CA LYS A 137 -10.28 -9.75 -20.06
C LYS A 137 -9.11 -8.79 -19.80
N LYS A 138 -9.24 -7.53 -20.21
CA LYS A 138 -8.22 -6.49 -19.95
C LYS A 138 -8.09 -6.20 -18.46
N GLY A 139 -9.20 -6.13 -17.74
CA GLY A 139 -9.20 -5.92 -16.30
C GLY A 139 -8.57 -7.08 -15.52
N THR A 140 -8.81 -8.32 -15.94
CA THR A 140 -8.16 -9.48 -15.31
C THR A 140 -6.64 -9.41 -15.48
N LEU A 141 -6.18 -9.02 -16.68
CA LEU A 141 -4.75 -8.87 -16.96
C LEU A 141 -4.12 -7.69 -16.21
N SER A 142 -4.90 -6.65 -15.88
CA SER A 142 -4.39 -5.45 -15.19
C SER A 142 -4.17 -5.63 -13.70
N ILE A 143 -4.73 -6.67 -13.06
CA ILE A 143 -4.56 -6.95 -11.62
C ILE A 143 -3.08 -7.00 -11.24
N ILE A 144 -2.29 -7.77 -11.98
CA ILE A 144 -0.85 -7.98 -11.70
C ILE A 144 -0.05 -6.69 -11.85
N PRO A 145 -0.05 -5.99 -13.01
CA PRO A 145 0.76 -4.79 -13.18
C PRO A 145 0.34 -3.66 -12.24
N LEU A 146 -0.96 -3.49 -11.95
CA LEU A 146 -1.42 -2.47 -10.99
C LEU A 146 -0.91 -2.74 -9.58
N ASN A 147 -0.97 -3.99 -9.11
CA ASN A 147 -0.44 -4.35 -7.80
C ASN A 147 1.09 -4.22 -7.74
N ILE A 148 1.81 -4.58 -8.81
CA ILE A 148 3.27 -4.37 -8.89
C ILE A 148 3.59 -2.88 -8.78
N VAL A 149 2.90 -2.02 -9.53
CA VAL A 149 3.10 -0.56 -9.45
C VAL A 149 2.81 -0.05 -8.04
N GLY A 150 1.73 -0.52 -7.40
CA GLY A 150 1.41 -0.21 -6.01
C GLY A 150 2.53 -0.58 -5.05
N ILE A 151 3.02 -1.82 -5.09
CA ILE A 151 4.10 -2.29 -4.21
C ILE A 151 5.40 -1.53 -4.48
N MET A 152 5.78 -1.36 -5.76
CA MET A 152 6.99 -0.64 -6.16
C MET A 152 6.95 0.82 -5.71
N SER A 153 5.78 1.46 -5.70
CA SER A 153 5.63 2.82 -5.19
C SER A 153 5.98 2.93 -3.70
N ILE A 154 5.62 1.92 -2.89
CA ILE A 154 5.95 1.88 -1.46
C ILE A 154 7.43 1.55 -1.23
N VAL A 155 8.00 0.65 -2.03
CA VAL A 155 9.44 0.35 -1.98
C VAL A 155 10.25 1.59 -2.35
N TYR A 156 9.86 2.30 -3.42
CA TYR A 156 10.49 3.54 -3.84
C TYR A 156 10.40 4.59 -2.73
N TRP A 157 9.22 4.78 -2.14
CA TRP A 157 9.02 5.64 -0.98
C TRP A 157 10.05 5.31 0.11
N ARG A 158 10.10 4.06 0.59
CA ARG A 158 11.04 3.63 1.65
C ARG A 158 12.51 3.91 1.31
N GLN A 159 12.94 3.66 0.07
CA GLN A 159 14.33 3.92 -0.35
C GLN A 159 14.66 5.41 -0.34
N VAL A 160 13.71 6.25 -0.77
CA VAL A 160 13.84 7.71 -0.71
C VAL A 160 14.04 8.18 0.73
N TYR A 161 13.30 7.62 1.69
CA TYR A 161 13.52 7.89 3.13
C TYR A 161 14.87 7.48 3.62
N PHE A 162 15.22 6.22 3.36
CA PHE A 162 16.46 5.64 3.84
C PHE A 162 17.67 6.43 3.32
N SER A 163 17.62 6.87 2.06
CA SER A 163 18.65 7.71 1.44
C SER A 163 18.77 9.07 2.14
N VAL A 164 17.66 9.77 2.42
CA VAL A 164 17.70 11.08 3.10
C VAL A 164 18.23 10.94 4.53
N PHE A 165 17.83 9.90 5.26
CA PHE A 165 18.32 9.62 6.61
C PHE A 165 19.83 9.37 6.63
N LEU A 166 20.36 8.56 5.70
CA LEU A 166 21.80 8.33 5.57
C LEU A 166 22.57 9.61 5.22
N THR A 167 22.08 10.42 4.29
CA THR A 167 22.75 11.67 3.92
C THR A 167 22.79 12.64 5.10
N CYS A 168 21.66 12.87 5.79
CA CYS A 168 21.62 13.74 6.95
C CYS A 168 22.49 13.25 8.13
N THR A 169 22.54 11.94 8.39
CA THR A 169 23.38 11.38 9.46
C THR A 169 24.87 11.42 9.10
N SER A 170 25.24 11.17 7.85
CA SER A 170 26.63 11.31 7.37
C SER A 170 27.12 12.77 7.43
N SER A 171 26.29 13.74 7.04
CA SER A 171 26.63 15.18 7.13
C SER A 171 26.76 15.66 8.57
N PHE A 172 25.92 15.16 9.49
CA PHE A 172 25.99 15.49 10.91
C PHE A 172 27.23 14.89 11.60
N LEU A 173 27.56 13.62 11.31
CA LEU A 173 28.76 12.97 11.83
C LEU A 173 30.05 13.59 11.27
N TYR A 174 30.06 13.98 9.99
CA TYR A 174 31.16 14.71 9.38
C TYR A 174 31.35 16.08 10.04
N SER A 175 30.27 16.79 10.33
CA SER A 175 30.33 18.06 11.07
C SER A 175 30.86 17.90 12.49
N MET A 176 30.47 16.86 13.23
CA MET A 176 31.00 16.61 14.58
C MET A 176 32.49 16.23 14.57
N SER A 177 32.98 15.55 13.53
CA SER A 177 34.41 15.21 13.40
C SER A 177 35.30 16.43 13.13
N LEU A 178 34.75 17.52 12.58
CA LEU A 178 35.46 18.77 12.33
C LEU A 178 35.55 19.69 13.56
N PHE A 179 34.73 19.46 14.60
CA PHE A 179 34.74 20.24 15.85
C PHE A 179 35.41 19.49 17.03
N GLY A 180 36.01 18.32 16.77
CA GLY A 180 36.61 17.43 17.78
C GLY A 180 38.13 17.51 17.94
N THR A 181 38.79 18.56 17.44
CA THR A 181 40.22 18.86 17.64
C THR A 181 40.38 20.23 18.24
#